data_AF-A0AAV4G615-F1
#
_entry.id   AF-A0AAV4G615-F1
#
_cell.length_a   1.000
_cell.length_b   1.000
_cell.length_c   1.000
_cell.angle_alpha   90.00
_cell.angle_beta   90.00
_cell.angle_gamma   90.00
#
_symmetry.space_group_name_H-M   'P 1'
#
loop_
_entity.id
_entity.type
_entity.pdbx_description
1 polymer ?
#
loop_
_entity_poly.entity_id
_entity_poly.type
_entity_poly.pdbx_seq_one_letter_code
_entity_poly.pdbx_strand_id
1 'polypeptide(L)'
;MNVNRTTIFRLRQHLHKTNRVSDRPRSGRPGCTTQRQDRNLVRNHMNNRFLSASASSRQTKGINNQLISANTVRRRLSTSGICARRPYIGPILTQRHRHQRTLWAQEHAA
;
A
#
# COMPACT_ATOMS: atom_id res chain seq x y z
N MET A 1 -12.30 -36.30 -25.83
CA MET A 1 -12.22 -34.93 -25.27
C MET A 1 -12.53 -33.92 -26.37
N ASN A 2 -13.50 -33.03 -26.16
CA ASN A 2 -13.86 -32.00 -27.13
C ASN A 2 -13.04 -30.72 -26.87
N VAL A 3 -11.79 -30.71 -27.35
CA VAL A 3 -10.87 -29.56 -27.23
C VAL A 3 -10.29 -29.23 -28.60
N ASN A 4 -10.18 -27.94 -28.89
CA ASN A 4 -9.67 -27.46 -30.17
C ASN A 4 -8.19 -27.86 -30.36
N ARG A 5 -7.82 -28.36 -31.55
CA ARG A 5 -6.44 -28.79 -31.89
C ARG A 5 -5.41 -27.68 -31.63
N THR A 6 -5.77 -26.41 -31.85
CA THR A 6 -4.89 -25.26 -31.59
C THR A 6 -4.55 -25.09 -30.11
N THR A 7 -5.48 -25.40 -29.21
CA THR A 7 -5.27 -25.36 -27.76
C THR A 7 -4.22 -26.39 -27.34
N ILE A 8 -4.31 -27.62 -27.87
CA ILE A 8 -3.35 -28.70 -27.60
C ILE A 8 -1.96 -28.32 -28.11
N PHE A 9 -1.86 -27.76 -29.33
CA PHE A 9 -0.59 -27.31 -29.90
C PHE A 9 0.05 -26.20 -29.07
N ARG A 10 -0.73 -25.17 -28.69
CA ARG A 10 -0.25 -24.06 -27.84
C ARG A 10 0.16 -24.54 -26.45
N LEU A 11 -0.58 -25.48 -25.85
CA LEU A 11 -0.23 -26.08 -24.57
C LEU A 11 1.07 -26.87 -24.64
N ARG A 12 1.25 -27.68 -25.68
CA ARG A 12 2.51 -28.40 -25.94
C ARG A 12 3.67 -27.42 -26.10
N GLN A 13 3.53 -26.39 -26.95
CA GLN A 13 4.58 -25.37 -27.10
C GLN A 13 4.88 -24.64 -25.79
N HIS A 14 3.85 -24.34 -24.98
CA HIS A 14 4.03 -23.74 -23.68
C HIS A 14 4.85 -24.65 -22.76
N LEU A 15 4.46 -25.93 -22.66
CA LEU A 15 5.16 -26.94 -21.87
C LEU A 15 6.63 -27.10 -22.28
N HIS A 16 6.93 -27.17 -23.58
CA HIS A 16 8.32 -27.23 -24.08
C HIS A 16 9.15 -25.99 -23.71
N LYS A 17 8.51 -24.82 -23.59
CA LYS A 17 9.19 -23.56 -23.27
C LYS A 17 9.37 -23.33 -21.76
N THR A 18 8.39 -23.71 -20.94
CA THR A 18 8.34 -23.35 -19.50
C THR A 18 8.44 -24.55 -18.56
N ASN A 19 8.40 -25.78 -19.09
CA ASN A 19 8.25 -27.03 -18.31
C ASN A 19 7.06 -27.01 -17.34
N ARG A 20 6.04 -26.21 -17.64
CA ARG A 20 4.83 -26.06 -16.83
C ARG A 20 3.62 -25.98 -17.73
N VAL A 21 2.46 -26.42 -17.23
CA VAL A 21 1.15 -26.30 -17.90
C VAL A 21 0.26 -25.23 -17.26
N SER A 22 0.70 -24.65 -16.15
CA SER A 22 0.00 -23.60 -15.43
C SER A 22 -0.09 -22.32 -16.26
N ASP A 23 -1.22 -21.64 -16.17
CA ASP A 23 -1.40 -20.34 -16.81
C ASP A 23 -0.33 -19.33 -16.37
N ARG A 24 0.06 -18.47 -17.32
CA ARG A 24 0.91 -17.32 -17.01
C ARG A 24 0.10 -16.26 -16.26
N PRO A 25 0.71 -15.56 -15.29
CA PRO A 25 0.05 -14.41 -14.68
C PRO A 25 -0.32 -13.39 -15.76
N ARG A 26 -1.54 -12.89 -15.71
CA ARG A 26 -2.00 -11.81 -16.60
C ARG A 26 -1.39 -10.50 -16.11
N SER A 27 -1.05 -9.60 -17.03
CA SER A 27 -0.45 -8.28 -16.72
C SER A 27 -1.34 -7.36 -15.88
N GLY A 28 -2.66 -7.58 -15.90
CA GLY A 28 -3.63 -6.76 -15.18
C GLY A 28 -3.85 -5.38 -15.80
N ARG A 29 -4.70 -4.57 -15.16
CA ARG A 29 -5.00 -3.20 -15.61
C ARG A 29 -3.91 -2.24 -15.13
N PRO A 30 -3.40 -1.32 -15.97
CA PRO A 30 -2.46 -0.29 -15.52
C PRO A 30 -3.08 0.58 -14.43
N GLY A 31 -2.27 0.95 -13.44
CA GLY A 31 -2.69 1.84 -12.36
C GLY A 31 -2.95 3.26 -12.87
N CYS A 32 -3.72 4.05 -12.11
CA CYS A 32 -4.00 5.45 -12.45
C CYS A 32 -3.00 6.46 -11.86
N THR A 33 -2.01 5.98 -11.11
CA THR A 33 -0.95 6.80 -10.49
C THR A 33 0.43 6.30 -10.90
N THR A 34 1.39 7.21 -10.94
CA THR A 34 2.81 6.89 -11.15
C THR A 34 3.49 6.56 -9.83
N GLN A 35 4.63 5.86 -9.90
CA GLN A 35 5.40 5.53 -8.70
C GLN A 35 5.95 6.76 -7.96
N ARG A 36 6.19 7.89 -8.66
CA ARG A 36 6.56 9.16 -8.03
C ARG A 36 5.40 9.75 -7.22
N GLN A 37 4.18 9.71 -7.77
CA GLN A 37 2.97 10.15 -7.06
C GLN A 37 2.72 9.30 -5.83
N ASP A 38 2.84 7.98 -5.95
CA ASP A 38 2.65 7.06 -4.83
C ASP A 38 3.65 7.34 -3.70
N ARG A 39 4.94 7.55 -4.02
CA ARG A 39 5.95 7.94 -3.01
C ARG A 39 5.62 9.27 -2.32
N ASN A 40 5.10 10.25 -3.05
CA ASN A 40 4.71 11.53 -2.48
C ASN A 40 3.48 11.39 -1.55
N LEU A 41 2.50 10.58 -1.94
CA LEU A 41 1.34 10.25 -1.08
C LEU A 41 1.80 9.62 0.24
N VAL A 42 2.68 8.62 0.17
CA VAL A 42 3.25 7.96 1.35
C VAL A 42 3.97 8.98 2.24
N ARG A 43 4.85 9.82 1.69
CA ARG A 43 5.58 10.84 2.45
C ARG A 43 4.64 11.82 3.15
N ASN A 44 3.65 12.33 2.43
CA ASN A 44 2.71 13.31 3.00
C ASN A 44 1.90 12.72 4.15
N HIS A 45 1.45 11.46 4.03
CA HIS A 45 0.71 10.75 5.08
C HIS A 45 1.59 10.27 6.24
N MET A 46 2.91 10.10 6.04
CA MET A 46 3.86 9.85 7.13
C MET A 46 4.11 11.13 7.94
N ASN A 47 4.26 12.27 7.27
CA ASN A 47 4.50 13.56 7.92
C ASN A 47 3.26 14.08 8.66
N ASN A 48 2.06 13.88 8.09
CA ASN A 48 0.80 14.26 8.72
C ASN A 48 -0.15 13.06 8.80
N ARG A 49 -0.15 12.38 9.96
CA ARG A 49 -1.00 11.21 10.23
C ARG A 49 -2.50 11.52 10.24
N PHE A 50 -2.90 12.79 10.34
CA PHE A 50 -4.29 13.23 10.33
C PHE A 50 -4.78 13.66 8.93
N LEU A 51 -3.91 13.65 7.93
CA LEU A 51 -4.29 13.99 6.56
C LEU A 51 -5.32 12.98 6.02
N SER A 52 -6.48 13.48 5.61
CA SER A 52 -7.51 12.60 5.05
C SER A 52 -7.19 12.17 3.62
N ALA A 53 -7.56 10.94 3.27
CA ALA A 53 -7.41 10.43 1.91
C ALA A 53 -8.15 11.29 0.88
N SER A 54 -9.32 11.83 1.24
CA SER A 54 -10.12 12.73 0.38
C SER A 54 -9.44 14.08 0.15
N ALA A 55 -8.71 14.61 1.14
CA ALA A 55 -7.92 15.82 0.94
C ALA A 55 -6.80 15.58 -0.07
N SER A 56 -6.05 14.48 0.07
CA SER A 56 -5.00 14.12 -0.89
C SER A 56 -5.55 13.83 -2.29
N SER A 57 -6.73 13.24 -2.39
CA SER A 57 -7.35 12.91 -3.67
C SER A 57 -7.70 14.17 -4.47
N ARG A 58 -8.19 15.23 -3.80
CA ARG A 58 -8.47 16.53 -4.42
C ARG A 58 -7.21 17.27 -4.90
N GLN A 59 -6.05 16.94 -4.35
CA GLN A 59 -4.78 17.58 -4.68
C GLN A 59 -3.95 16.80 -5.70
N THR A 60 -4.25 15.52 -5.91
CA THR A 60 -3.42 14.62 -6.72
C THR A 60 -4.08 14.31 -8.04
N LYS A 61 -3.49 14.80 -9.14
CA LYS A 61 -3.85 14.37 -10.49
C LYS A 61 -3.13 13.06 -10.83
N GLY A 62 -3.87 12.09 -11.36
CA GLY A 62 -3.34 10.82 -11.86
C GLY A 62 -2.69 10.97 -13.23
N ILE A 63 -2.42 9.83 -13.87
CA ILE A 63 -1.73 9.74 -15.18
C ILE A 63 -2.50 10.50 -16.27
N ASN A 64 -3.84 10.40 -16.29
CA ASN A 64 -4.67 11.03 -17.32
C ASN A 64 -5.05 12.48 -16.97
N ASN A 65 -4.27 13.14 -16.10
CA ASN A 65 -4.54 14.49 -15.58
C ASN A 65 -5.89 14.66 -14.84
N GLN A 66 -6.60 13.55 -14.59
CA GLN A 66 -7.82 13.50 -13.79
C GLN A 66 -7.48 13.35 -12.31
N LEU A 67 -8.28 13.94 -11.43
CA LEU A 67 -8.13 13.74 -9.99
C LEU A 67 -8.34 12.28 -9.63
N ILE A 68 -7.46 11.76 -8.77
CA ILE A 68 -7.62 10.40 -8.27
C ILE A 68 -8.76 10.34 -7.24
N SER A 69 -9.38 9.18 -7.10
CA SER A 69 -10.37 8.97 -6.05
C SER A 69 -9.70 8.75 -4.68
N ALA A 70 -10.45 9.03 -3.60
CA ALA A 70 -9.99 8.71 -2.25
C ALA A 70 -9.73 7.20 -2.05
N ASN A 71 -10.47 6.33 -2.77
CA ASN A 71 -10.24 4.88 -2.78
C ASN A 71 -8.86 4.53 -3.35
N THR A 72 -8.45 5.19 -4.44
CA THR A 72 -7.11 5.01 -4.99
C THR A 72 -6.04 5.39 -3.98
N VAL A 73 -6.18 6.54 -3.32
CA VAL A 73 -5.24 6.98 -2.26
C VAL A 73 -5.14 5.92 -1.18
N ARG A 74 -6.28 5.44 -0.65
CA ARG A 74 -6.30 4.39 0.39
C ARG A 74 -5.61 3.10 -0.06
N ARG A 75 -5.83 2.65 -1.30
CA ARG A 75 -5.15 1.46 -1.86
C ARG A 75 -3.64 1.65 -1.94
N ARG A 76 -3.16 2.84 -2.35
CA ARG A 76 -1.72 3.12 -2.42
C ARG A 76 -1.08 3.13 -1.05
N LEU A 77 -1.74 3.75 -0.07
CA LEU A 77 -1.30 3.76 1.31
C LEU A 77 -1.26 2.34 1.90
N SER A 78 -2.29 1.52 1.67
CA SER A 78 -2.32 0.14 2.18
C SER A 78 -1.23 -0.73 1.57
N THR A 79 -0.94 -0.59 0.27
CA THR A 79 0.19 -1.30 -0.37
C THR A 79 1.53 -0.95 0.26
N SER A 80 1.69 0.29 0.76
CA SER A 80 2.88 0.72 1.51
C SER A 80 2.82 0.41 3.02
N GLY A 81 1.82 -0.31 3.50
CA GLY A 81 1.65 -0.63 4.92
C GLY A 81 1.14 0.53 5.79
N ILE A 82 0.68 1.63 5.19
CA ILE A 82 0.06 2.74 5.91
C ILE A 82 -1.44 2.44 6.07
N CYS A 83 -1.88 2.38 7.33
CA CYS A 83 -3.29 2.33 7.70
C CYS A 83 -3.65 3.51 8.61
N ALA A 84 -4.92 3.90 8.58
CA ALA A 84 -5.46 4.82 9.57
C ALA A 84 -5.49 4.13 10.94
N ARG A 85 -5.03 4.82 11.98
CA ARG A 85 -5.13 4.37 13.36
C ARG A 85 -5.83 5.42 14.19
N ARG A 86 -6.49 4.98 15.26
CA ARG A 86 -7.03 5.90 16.27
C ARG A 86 -5.84 6.47 17.05
N PRO A 87 -5.74 7.80 17.21
CA PRO A 87 -4.74 8.38 18.10
C PRO A 87 -4.96 7.85 19.52
N TYR A 88 -3.88 7.83 20.31
CA TYR A 88 -3.97 7.46 21.72
C TYR A 88 -4.91 8.41 22.46
N ILE A 89 -5.75 7.84 23.34
CA ILE A 89 -6.66 8.59 24.22
C ILE A 89 -6.17 8.36 25.65
N GLY A 90 -5.72 9.43 26.31
CA GLY A 90 -5.25 9.38 27.68
C GLY A 90 -4.50 10.64 28.09
N PRO A 91 -3.95 10.69 29.32
CA PRO A 91 -3.25 11.87 29.82
C PRO A 91 -2.00 12.17 28.98
N ILE A 92 -1.81 13.44 28.63
CA ILE A 92 -0.62 13.92 27.94
C ILE A 92 0.54 13.95 28.95
N LEU A 93 1.55 13.10 28.73
CA LEU A 93 2.74 13.08 29.59
C LEU A 93 3.62 14.29 29.29
N THR A 94 3.80 15.14 30.30
CA THR A 94 4.82 16.20 30.29
C THR A 94 6.22 15.58 30.26
N GLN A 95 7.24 16.39 29.93
CA GLN A 95 8.63 15.93 29.90
C GLN A 95 9.07 15.38 31.27
N ARG A 96 8.68 16.02 32.38
CA ARG A 96 8.94 15.55 33.74
C ARG A 96 8.34 14.17 34.00
N HIS A 97 7.07 13.96 33.65
CA HIS A 97 6.41 12.66 33.83
C HIS A 97 7.11 11.56 33.03
N ARG A 98 7.52 11.84 31.78
CA ARG A 98 8.25 10.86 30.96
C ARG A 98 9.58 10.48 31.62
N HIS A 99 10.36 11.46 32.07
CA HIS A 99 11.65 11.21 32.69
C HIS A 99 11.54 10.37 33.97
N GLN A 100 10.63 10.73 34.89
CA GLN A 100 10.42 9.99 36.13
C GLN A 100 9.97 8.54 35.87
N ARG A 101 9.05 8.33 34.91
CA ARG A 101 8.60 6.98 34.54
C ARG A 101 9.73 6.14 33.95
N THR A 102 10.60 6.74 33.13
CA THR A 102 11.75 6.04 32.55
C THR A 102 12.76 5.66 33.63
N LEU A 103 13.12 6.58 34.54
CA LEU A 103 14.04 6.29 35.64
C LEU A 103 13.51 5.15 36.51
N TRP A 104 12.25 5.23 36.92
CA TRP A 104 11.62 4.19 37.72
C TRP A 104 11.68 2.82 37.02
N ALA A 105 11.36 2.78 35.72
CA ALA A 105 11.40 1.55 34.93
C ALA A 105 12.82 0.98 34.79
N GLN A 106 13.86 1.83 34.75
CA GLN A 106 15.25 1.39 34.71
C GLN A 106 15.73 0.86 36.06
N GLU A 107 15.38 1.54 37.16
CA GLU A 107 15.74 1.12 38.52
C GLU A 107 15.11 -0.22 38.93
N HIS A 108 13.95 -0.56 38.35
CA HIS A 108 13.17 -1.75 38.67
C HIS A 108 13.12 -2.77 37.52
N ALA A 109 13.97 -2.63 36.51
CA ALA A 109 14.16 -3.66 35.49
C ALA A 109 15.05 -4.77 36.10
N ALA A 110 14.45 -5.92 36.38
CA ALA A 110 15.16 -7.11 36.87
C ALA A 110 16.15 -7.67 35.83
#